data_AF-A0A533US06-F1
#
_entry.id   AF-A0A533US06-F1
#
_cell.length_a   1.000
_cell.length_b   1.000
_cell.length_c   1.000
_cell.angle_alpha   90.00
_cell.angle_beta   90.00
_cell.angle_gamma   90.00
#
_symmetry.space_group_name_H-M   'P 1'
#
loop_
_entity.id
_entity.type
_entity.pdbx_description
1 polymer ?
#
loop_
_entity_poly.entity_id
_entity_poly.type
_entity_poly.pdbx_seq_one_letter_code
_entity_poly.pdbx_strand_id
1 'polypeptide(L)'
;QYTDIVPYDSKPIVGATAYKHKAGTHLAAILRNPAAYEPIEPKVVGNRRRMVFGELAGKNGAAYLMSLLGLDQNDEHAKRVAAGLKNLRMGDLLEIPLDDRLEKKIINDTQVKIKTGK
;
A
#
# COMPACT_ATOMS: atom_id res chain seq x y z
N GLN A 1 -12.52 -27.31 9.76
CA GLN A 1 -11.75 -27.41 8.50
C GLN A 1 -12.06 -28.80 7.92
N TYR A 2 -12.31 -28.94 6.61
CA TYR A 2 -12.92 -30.16 6.05
C TYR A 2 -11.97 -31.06 5.24
N THR A 3 -10.88 -30.54 4.68
CA THR A 3 -10.04 -31.27 3.71
C THR A 3 -8.53 -31.20 3.96
N ASP A 4 -8.09 -30.56 5.06
CA ASP A 4 -6.67 -30.30 5.43
C ASP A 4 -5.78 -29.64 4.37
N ILE A 5 -6.31 -29.34 3.18
CA ILE A 5 -5.62 -28.65 2.10
C ILE A 5 -5.78 -27.14 2.32
N VAL A 6 -4.66 -26.48 2.62
CA VAL A 6 -4.59 -25.02 2.71
C VAL A 6 -4.34 -24.45 1.30
N PRO A 7 -5.17 -23.52 0.81
CA PRO A 7 -4.89 -22.83 -0.45
C PRO A 7 -3.55 -22.09 -0.38
N TYR A 8 -2.81 -22.08 -1.49
CA TYR A 8 -1.61 -21.26 -1.61
C TYR A 8 -1.93 -19.77 -1.38
N ASP A 9 -0.99 -19.06 -0.77
CA ASP A 9 -1.15 -17.62 -0.51
C ASP A 9 -1.39 -16.81 -1.78
N SER A 10 -0.80 -17.22 -2.91
CA SER A 10 -0.94 -16.58 -4.22
C SER A 10 -2.15 -17.06 -5.01
N LYS A 11 -3.03 -17.88 -4.41
CA LYS A 11 -4.24 -18.36 -5.08
C LYS A 11 -5.05 -17.16 -5.56
N PRO A 12 -5.48 -17.11 -6.84
CA PRO A 12 -6.28 -15.99 -7.32
C PRO A 12 -7.53 -15.77 -6.46
N ILE A 13 -7.87 -14.51 -6.22
CA ILE A 13 -9.06 -14.06 -5.47
C ILE A 13 -8.99 -14.36 -3.96
N VAL A 14 -8.81 -15.62 -3.58
CA VAL A 14 -8.94 -16.08 -2.19
C VAL A 14 -7.62 -16.20 -1.44
N GLY A 15 -6.50 -16.16 -2.15
CA GLY A 15 -5.18 -16.25 -1.55
C GLY A 15 -4.88 -15.05 -0.66
N ALA A 16 -4.12 -15.26 0.40
CA ALA A 16 -3.72 -14.19 1.31
C ALA A 16 -3.01 -13.05 0.54
N THR A 17 -2.11 -13.35 -0.38
CA THR A 17 -1.33 -12.34 -1.10
C THR A 17 -2.04 -11.73 -2.31
N ALA A 18 -3.25 -12.19 -2.65
CA ALA A 18 -3.96 -11.80 -3.88
C ALA A 18 -4.24 -10.29 -4.01
N TYR A 19 -4.39 -9.58 -2.88
CA TYR A 19 -4.65 -8.13 -2.83
C TYR A 19 -3.55 -7.36 -2.08
N LYS A 20 -2.32 -7.88 -2.11
CA LYS A 20 -1.14 -7.18 -1.61
C LYS A 20 -0.54 -6.31 -2.71
N HIS A 21 -0.34 -5.04 -2.41
CA HIS A 21 0.20 -4.05 -3.34
C HIS A 21 1.48 -3.47 -2.80
N LYS A 22 2.59 -3.63 -3.54
CA LYS A 22 3.86 -3.01 -3.17
C LYS A 22 3.75 -1.49 -3.31
N ALA A 23 4.17 -0.81 -2.26
CA ALA A 23 4.26 0.64 -2.19
C ALA A 23 5.18 1.14 -3.32
N GLY A 24 4.77 2.22 -3.96
CA GLY A 24 5.40 2.73 -5.18
C GLY A 24 4.38 3.41 -6.09
N THR A 25 4.65 3.46 -7.39
CA THR A 25 3.73 4.04 -8.39
C THR A 25 2.39 3.28 -8.44
N HIS A 26 2.40 1.96 -8.23
CA HIS A 26 1.20 1.13 -8.25
C HIS A 26 0.24 1.52 -7.13
N LEU A 27 0.76 1.78 -5.93
CA LEU A 27 -0.06 2.17 -4.79
C LEU A 27 -0.79 3.50 -5.07
N ALA A 28 -0.11 4.48 -5.66
CA ALA A 28 -0.74 5.76 -6.02
C ALA A 28 -1.87 5.58 -7.04
N ALA A 29 -1.70 4.67 -8.00
CA ALA A 29 -2.73 4.38 -8.99
C ALA A 29 -3.95 3.68 -8.36
N ILE A 30 -3.72 2.76 -7.43
CA ILE A 30 -4.79 2.06 -6.70
C ILE A 30 -5.59 3.01 -5.82
N LEU A 31 -4.92 3.91 -5.10
CA LEU A 31 -5.60 4.90 -4.26
C LEU A 31 -6.46 5.87 -5.08
N ARG A 32 -6.09 6.12 -6.34
CA ARG A 32 -6.86 6.97 -7.25
C ARG A 32 -8.00 6.23 -7.94
N ASN A 33 -7.74 5.01 -8.41
CA ASN A 33 -8.70 4.16 -9.09
C ASN A 33 -8.39 2.68 -8.81
N PRO A 34 -8.97 2.09 -7.75
CA PRO A 34 -8.71 0.69 -7.40
C PRO A 34 -9.03 -0.28 -8.53
N ALA A 35 -10.07 0.00 -9.32
CA ALA A 35 -10.52 -0.87 -10.43
C ALA A 35 -9.47 -1.06 -11.54
N ALA A 36 -8.44 -0.20 -11.61
CA ALA A 36 -7.34 -0.35 -12.56
C ALA A 36 -6.43 -1.55 -12.26
N TYR A 37 -6.36 -1.99 -11.00
CA TYR A 37 -5.52 -3.10 -10.56
C TYR A 37 -6.29 -4.17 -9.78
N GLU A 38 -7.55 -3.92 -9.44
CA GLU A 38 -8.42 -4.83 -8.72
C GLU A 38 -9.73 -5.02 -9.49
N PRO A 39 -9.80 -6.03 -10.39
CA PRO A 39 -11.01 -6.31 -11.16
C PRO A 39 -12.23 -6.66 -10.28
N ILE A 40 -11.97 -7.21 -9.09
CA ILE A 40 -12.98 -7.57 -8.09
C ILE A 40 -12.55 -6.94 -6.78
N GLU A 41 -13.43 -6.15 -6.15
CA GLU A 41 -13.13 -5.53 -4.85
C GLU A 41 -12.86 -6.61 -3.79
N PRO A 42 -11.74 -6.53 -3.03
CA PRO A 42 -11.36 -7.56 -2.06
C PRO A 42 -12.45 -7.89 -1.04
N LYS A 43 -13.22 -6.88 -0.60
CA LYS A 43 -14.27 -7.06 0.41
C LYS A 43 -15.40 -7.98 -0.05
N VAL A 44 -15.74 -7.96 -1.34
CA VAL A 44 -16.81 -8.79 -1.93
C VAL A 44 -16.50 -10.28 -1.81
N VAL A 45 -15.21 -10.63 -1.77
CA VAL A 45 -14.73 -12.01 -1.65
C VAL A 45 -14.18 -12.32 -0.26
N GLY A 46 -14.45 -11.47 0.73
CA GLY A 46 -13.99 -11.63 2.12
C GLY A 46 -12.48 -11.41 2.32
N ASN A 47 -11.79 -10.84 1.34
CA ASN A 47 -10.38 -10.50 1.41
C ASN A 47 -10.18 -9.02 1.79
N ARG A 48 -8.93 -8.59 1.98
CA ARG A 48 -8.58 -7.21 2.35
C ARG A 48 -7.40 -6.69 1.54
N ARG A 49 -7.47 -5.43 1.17
CA ARG A 49 -6.36 -4.72 0.53
C ARG A 49 -5.24 -4.46 1.52
N ARG A 50 -4.00 -4.74 1.14
CA ARG A 50 -2.82 -4.57 2.00
C ARG A 50 -1.69 -3.88 1.25
N MET A 51 -1.12 -2.86 1.88
CA MET A 51 -0.03 -2.07 1.32
C MET A 51 1.29 -2.60 1.88
N VAL A 52 2.24 -2.88 1.01
CA VAL A 52 3.52 -3.50 1.38
C VAL A 52 4.66 -2.53 1.15
N PHE A 53 5.37 -2.13 2.20
CA PHE A 53 6.51 -1.24 2.13
C PHE A 53 7.80 -2.04 2.31
N GLY A 54 8.80 -1.73 1.49
CA GLY A 54 10.05 -2.47 1.46
C GLY A 54 11.06 -1.80 0.53
N GLU A 55 12.03 -2.57 0.06
CA GLU A 55 13.14 -2.07 -0.77
C GLU A 55 12.68 -1.37 -2.08
N LEU A 56 11.49 -1.73 -2.56
CA LEU A 56 10.89 -1.20 -3.80
C LEU A 56 9.95 0.00 -3.58
N ALA A 57 9.81 0.49 -2.35
CA ALA A 57 8.87 1.57 -2.02
C ALA A 57 9.11 2.85 -2.83
N GLY A 58 10.38 3.16 -3.13
CA GLY A 58 10.79 4.42 -3.74
C GLY A 58 10.43 5.65 -2.90
N LYS A 59 10.69 6.84 -3.43
CA LYS A 59 10.41 8.10 -2.72
C LYS A 59 8.92 8.26 -2.38
N ASN A 60 8.03 8.02 -3.35
CA ASN A 60 6.59 8.23 -3.15
C ASN A 60 6.01 7.23 -2.14
N GLY A 61 6.42 5.95 -2.19
CA GLY A 61 6.01 4.97 -1.19
C GLY A 61 6.56 5.31 0.20
N ALA A 62 7.79 5.81 0.30
CA ALA A 62 8.37 6.27 1.57
C ALA A 62 7.64 7.50 2.14
N ALA A 63 7.40 8.54 1.33
CA ALA A 63 6.63 9.71 1.74
C ALA A 63 5.24 9.33 2.22
N TYR A 64 4.62 8.36 1.56
CA TYR A 64 3.32 7.86 1.94
C TYR A 64 3.36 7.07 3.26
N LEU A 65 4.34 6.18 3.46
CA LEU A 65 4.56 5.52 4.74
C LEU A 65 4.76 6.54 5.88
N MET A 66 5.55 7.57 5.64
CA MET A 66 5.77 8.66 6.58
C MET A 66 4.45 9.37 6.93
N SER A 67 3.59 9.65 5.94
CA SER A 67 2.25 10.20 6.16
C SER A 67 1.39 9.32 7.08
N LEU A 68 1.41 8.00 6.87
CA LEU A 68 0.66 7.05 7.68
C LEU A 68 1.13 7.05 9.13
N LEU A 69 2.44 7.23 9.34
CA LEU A 69 3.08 7.31 10.66
C LEU A 69 2.98 8.69 11.30
N GLY A 70 2.35 9.67 10.64
CA GLY A 70 2.24 11.05 11.16
C GLY A 70 3.56 11.84 11.11
N LEU A 71 4.48 11.45 10.24
CA LEU A 71 5.77 12.12 10.04
C LEU A 71 5.68 13.15 8.92
N ASP A 72 6.51 14.20 9.01
CA ASP A 72 6.61 15.22 7.97
C ASP A 72 7.15 14.62 6.66
N GLN A 73 6.53 15.00 5.53
CA GLN A 73 6.78 14.40 4.22
C GLN A 73 7.78 15.20 3.39
N ASN A 74 8.72 15.88 4.05
CA ASN A 74 9.80 16.58 3.36
C ASN A 74 10.48 15.64 2.34
N ASP A 75 10.65 16.15 1.13
CA ASP A 75 11.26 15.49 -0.01
C ASP A 75 12.63 14.86 0.33
N GLU A 76 13.43 15.55 1.15
CA GLU A 76 14.73 15.05 1.60
C GLU A 76 14.58 13.85 2.54
N HIS A 77 13.68 13.95 3.52
CA HIS A 77 13.41 12.88 4.47
C HIS A 77 12.84 11.64 3.77
N ALA A 78 11.91 11.81 2.84
CA ALA A 78 11.35 10.72 2.04
C ALA A 78 12.41 10.00 1.20
N LYS A 79 13.36 10.73 0.61
CA LYS A 79 14.50 10.14 -0.11
C LYS A 79 15.40 9.35 0.84
N ARG A 80 15.70 9.87 2.03
CA ARG A 80 16.51 9.17 3.05
C ARG A 80 15.85 7.88 3.52
N VAL A 81 14.54 7.92 3.78
CA VAL A 81 13.77 6.72 4.17
C VAL A 81 13.76 5.70 3.03
N ALA A 82 13.49 6.12 1.79
CA ALA A 82 13.53 5.22 0.64
C ALA A 82 14.91 4.57 0.43
N ALA A 83 16.00 5.34 0.58
CA ALA A 83 17.36 4.83 0.52
C ALA A 83 17.64 3.84 1.66
N GLY A 84 17.19 4.14 2.89
CA GLY A 84 17.27 3.24 4.03
C GLY A 84 16.58 1.90 3.75
N LEU A 85 15.31 1.93 3.33
CA LEU A 85 14.54 0.73 2.98
C LEU A 85 15.23 -0.10 1.90
N LYS A 86 15.82 0.55 0.88
CA LYS A 86 16.57 -0.14 -0.18
C LYS A 86 17.88 -0.76 0.32
N ASN A 87 18.59 -0.07 1.20
CA ASN A 87 19.89 -0.52 1.71
C ASN A 87 19.77 -1.70 2.66
N LEU A 88 18.62 -1.87 3.33
CA LEU A 88 18.35 -3.04 4.16
C LEU A 88 18.32 -4.35 3.36
N ARG A 89 17.91 -4.32 2.08
CA ARG A 89 17.81 -5.51 1.20
C ARG A 89 17.04 -6.68 1.82
N MET A 90 15.98 -6.37 2.56
CA MET A 90 15.15 -7.35 3.26
C MET A 90 13.85 -7.66 2.51
N GLY A 91 13.68 -7.16 1.28
CA GLY A 91 12.44 -7.32 0.52
C GLY A 91 11.28 -6.54 1.13
N ASP A 92 10.20 -7.25 1.49
CA ASP A 92 8.98 -6.69 2.05
C ASP A 92 9.09 -6.59 3.58
N LEU A 93 8.96 -5.38 4.13
CA LEU A 93 9.29 -5.10 5.53
C LEU A 93 8.07 -4.77 6.39
N LEU A 94 7.12 -4.02 5.83
CA LEU A 94 5.90 -3.61 6.53
C LEU A 94 4.69 -3.89 5.68
N GLU A 95 3.65 -4.44 6.30
CA GLU A 95 2.37 -4.67 5.67
C GLU A 95 1.27 -3.97 6.46
N ILE A 96 0.59 -3.02 5.82
CA ILE A 96 -0.44 -2.20 6.45
C ILE A 96 -1.79 -2.50 5.78
N PRO A 97 -2.78 -3.04 6.50
CA PRO A 97 -4.13 -3.18 5.99
C PRO A 97 -4.72 -1.81 5.64
N LEU A 98 -5.27 -1.67 4.44
CA LEU A 98 -6.00 -0.48 4.06
C LEU A 98 -7.47 -0.66 4.44
N ASP A 99 -7.81 -0.19 5.63
CA ASP A 99 -9.21 -0.13 6.08
C ASP A 99 -9.93 1.12 5.54
N ASP A 100 -11.25 1.13 5.69
CA ASP A 100 -12.11 2.24 5.22
C ASP A 100 -11.76 3.60 5.83
N ARG A 101 -11.24 3.62 7.06
CA ARG A 101 -10.89 4.88 7.73
C ARG A 101 -9.60 5.42 7.15
N LEU A 102 -8.62 4.55 6.96
CA LEU A 102 -7.34 4.87 6.38
C LEU A 102 -7.54 5.33 4.93
N GLU A 103 -8.30 4.58 4.14
CA GLU A 103 -8.63 4.93 2.74
C GLU A 103 -9.27 6.32 2.65
N LYS A 104 -10.25 6.62 3.50
CA LYS A 104 -10.86 7.97 3.56
C LYS A 104 -9.87 9.06 3.95
N LYS A 105 -9.02 8.80 4.96
CA LYS A 105 -7.99 9.76 5.41
C LYS A 105 -7.01 10.06 4.28
N ILE A 106 -6.54 9.04 3.59
CA ILE A 106 -5.60 9.15 2.47
C ILE A 106 -6.20 9.93 1.30
N ILE A 107 -7.44 9.61 0.92
CA ILE A 107 -8.14 10.31 -0.17
C ILE A 107 -8.29 11.79 0.17
N ASN A 108 -8.65 12.11 1.42
CA ASN A 108 -8.78 13.49 1.88
C ASN A 108 -7.44 14.22 1.89
N ASP A 109 -6.38 13.63 2.45
CA ASP A 109 -5.04 14.23 2.49
C ASP A 109 -4.48 14.49 1.08
N THR A 110 -4.77 13.58 0.14
CA THR A 110 -4.39 13.73 -1.27
C THR A 110 -5.17 14.86 -1.96
N GLN A 111 -6.48 14.98 -1.70
CA GLN A 111 -7.28 16.08 -2.24
C GLN A 111 -6.90 17.44 -1.64
N VAL A 112 -6.55 17.50 -0.36
CA VAL A 112 -6.06 18.71 0.29
C VAL A 112 -4.78 19.19 -0.40
N LYS A 113 -3.79 18.31 -0.62
CA LYS A 113 -2.56 18.66 -1.33
C LYS A 113 -2.77 19.18 -2.76
N ILE A 114 -3.77 18.65 -3.47
CA ILE A 114 -4.13 19.16 -4.81
C ILE A 114 -4.74 20.56 -4.72
N LYS A 115 -5.50 20.87 -3.67
CA LYS A 115 -6.15 22.17 -3.47
C LYS A 115 -5.22 23.25 -2.92
N THR A 116 -4.25 22.90 -2.07
CA THR A 116 -3.21 23.82 -1.58
C THR A 116 -2.00 23.94 -2.50
N GLY A 117 -1.96 23.21 -3.61
CA GLY A 117 -0.95 23.36 -4.67
C GLY A 117 -1.17 24.60 -5.55
N LYS A 118 -1.37 25.76 -4.93
CA LYS A 118 -1.20 27.10 -5.52
C LYS A 118 -0.30 27.92 -4.61
#